data_AF-A0A508TWP2-F1
#
_entry.id   AF-A0A508TWP2-F1
#
_cell.length_a   1.000
_cell.length_b   1.000
_cell.length_c   1.000
_cell.angle_alpha   90.00
_cell.angle_beta   90.00
_cell.angle_gamma   90.00
#
_symmetry.space_group_name_H-M   'P 1'
#
loop_
_entity.id
_entity.type
_entity.pdbx_description
1 polymer ?
#
loop_
_entity_poly.entity_id
_entity_poly.type
_entity_poly.pdbx_seq_one_letter_code
_entity_poly.pdbx_strand_id
1 'polypeptide(L)'
;MTNLRAALDKYLSMRKRFGYKYEHQTRRLADFVAFMEKRKARIITTNLAMEWATLPPDRHASWALRLSDVRGFARHVVDRLEMVITMLWNA
;
A
#
# COMPACT_ATOMS: atom_id res chain seq x y z
N MET A 1 -1.56 18.84 -5.49
CA MET A 1 -2.42 17.63 -5.42
C MET A 1 -1.59 16.43 -5.79
N THR A 2 -1.18 15.63 -4.81
CA THR A 2 -0.23 14.53 -5.01
C THR A 2 -0.98 13.32 -5.56
N ASN A 3 -0.71 12.98 -6.82
CA ASN A 3 -1.28 11.80 -7.46
C ASN A 3 -0.71 10.53 -6.77
N LEU A 4 -1.55 9.56 -6.42
CA LEU A 4 -1.13 8.35 -5.68
C LEU A 4 0.01 7.62 -6.41
N ARG A 5 -0.03 7.68 -7.75
CA ARG A 5 0.99 7.16 -8.66
C ARG A 5 2.34 7.88 -8.55
N ALA A 6 2.33 9.20 -8.35
CA ALA A 6 3.55 9.97 -8.14
C ALA A 6 4.18 9.66 -6.76
N ALA A 7 3.36 9.44 -5.75
CA ALA A 7 3.84 9.01 -4.44
C ALA A 7 4.42 7.58 -4.50
N LEU A 8 3.81 6.69 -5.29
CA LEU A 8 4.36 5.36 -5.55
C LEU A 8 5.71 5.42 -6.25
N ASP A 9 5.85 6.23 -7.31
CA ASP A 9 7.12 6.38 -8.03
C ASP A 9 8.25 6.86 -7.12
N LYS A 10 7.97 7.87 -6.27
CA LYS A 10 8.93 8.37 -5.27
C LYS A 10 9.32 7.29 -4.26
N TYR A 11 8.35 6.54 -3.75
CA TYR A 11 8.59 5.44 -2.81
C TYR A 11 9.45 4.34 -3.43
N LEU A 12 9.14 3.92 -4.67
CA LEU A 12 9.87 2.88 -5.39
C LEU A 12 11.29 3.34 -5.73
N SER A 13 11.46 4.58 -6.18
CA SER A 13 12.76 5.18 -6.46
C SER A 13 13.65 5.23 -5.20
N MET A 14 13.06 5.57 -4.05
CA MET A 14 13.76 5.54 -2.75
C MET A 14 14.16 4.11 -2.38
N ARG A 15 13.25 3.12 -2.50
CA ARG A 15 13.53 1.71 -2.18
C ARG A 15 14.54 1.06 -3.12
N LYS A 16 14.49 1.38 -4.42
CA LYS A 16 15.40 0.84 -5.45
C LYS A 16 16.86 1.26 -5.21
N ARG A 17 17.09 2.44 -4.62
CA ARG A 17 18.44 2.91 -4.23
C ARG A 17 19.08 2.06 -3.12
N PHE A 18 18.30 1.28 -2.36
CA PHE A 18 18.82 0.36 -1.35
C PHE A 18 19.20 -1.03 -1.91
N GLY A 19 19.24 -1.21 -3.23
CA GLY A 19 19.79 -2.43 -3.86
C GLY A 19 18.93 -3.68 -3.74
N TYR A 20 17.70 -3.55 -3.21
CA TYR A 20 16.82 -4.69 -2.97
C TYR A 20 16.04 -5.04 -4.25
N LYS A 21 16.04 -6.33 -4.66
CA LYS A 21 15.27 -6.84 -5.82
C LYS A 21 13.76 -6.79 -5.52
N TYR A 22 13.17 -5.60 -5.62
CA TYR A 22 11.81 -5.27 -5.20
C TYR A 22 10.74 -5.53 -6.28
N GLU A 23 11.00 -6.40 -7.27
CA GLU A 23 10.13 -6.55 -8.44
C GLU A 23 8.72 -7.03 -8.07
N HIS A 24 8.62 -7.99 -7.16
CA HIS A 24 7.32 -8.53 -6.72
C HIS A 24 6.51 -7.57 -5.85
N GLN A 25 7.16 -6.82 -4.95
CA GLN A 25 6.47 -5.80 -4.15
C GLN A 25 6.07 -4.60 -5.03
N THR A 26 6.91 -4.22 -5.98
CA THR A 26 6.63 -3.11 -6.91
C THR A 26 5.37 -3.39 -7.71
N ARG A 27 5.25 -4.60 -8.28
CA ARG A 27 4.04 -5.00 -9.01
C ARG A 27 2.80 -4.99 -8.12
N ARG A 28 2.90 -5.53 -6.91
CA ARG A 28 1.82 -5.52 -5.92
C ARG A 28 1.35 -4.11 -5.56
N LEU A 29 2.29 -3.19 -5.30
CA LEU A 29 1.94 -1.81 -4.97
C LEU A 29 1.36 -1.06 -6.18
N ALA A 30 1.84 -1.33 -7.38
CA ALA A 30 1.25 -0.80 -8.61
C ALA A 30 -0.20 -1.30 -8.81
N ASP A 31 -0.47 -2.58 -8.56
CA ASP A 31 -1.82 -3.16 -8.59
C ASP A 31 -2.73 -2.51 -7.54
N PHE A 32 -2.22 -2.25 -6.34
CA PHE A 32 -2.94 -1.52 -5.29
C PHE A 32 -3.28 -0.09 -5.73
N VAL A 33 -2.32 0.65 -6.29
CA VAL A 33 -2.57 2.01 -6.79
C VAL A 33 -3.60 2.00 -7.92
N ALA A 34 -3.52 1.05 -8.85
CA ALA A 34 -4.52 0.91 -9.91
C ALA A 34 -5.93 0.60 -9.35
N PHE A 35 -6.02 -0.23 -8.30
CA PHE A 35 -7.27 -0.48 -7.59
C PHE A 35 -7.84 0.80 -6.96
N MET A 36 -6.99 1.62 -6.34
CA MET A 36 -7.37 2.91 -5.76
C MET A 36 -7.82 3.92 -6.83
N GLU A 37 -7.11 4.00 -7.94
CA GLU A 37 -7.44 4.86 -9.09
C GLU A 37 -8.82 4.49 -9.67
N LYS A 38 -9.10 3.18 -9.85
CA LYS A 38 -10.42 2.69 -10.30
C LYS A 38 -11.55 3.12 -9.37
N ARG A 39 -11.29 3.21 -8.06
CA ARG A 39 -12.26 3.64 -7.03
C ARG A 39 -12.29 5.16 -6.84
N LYS A 40 -11.49 5.92 -7.59
CA LYS A 40 -11.27 7.36 -7.41
C LYS A 40 -10.85 7.72 -5.97
N ALA A 41 -10.25 6.77 -5.26
CA ALA A 41 -9.82 6.94 -3.89
C ALA A 41 -8.48 7.69 -3.84
N ARG A 42 -8.50 8.86 -3.20
CA ARG A 42 -7.30 9.73 -3.08
C ARG A 42 -6.49 9.47 -1.82
N ILE A 43 -7.10 8.82 -0.83
CA ILE A 43 -6.53 8.56 0.49
C ILE A 43 -6.48 7.05 0.69
N ILE A 44 -5.33 6.54 1.11
CA ILE A 44 -5.17 5.14 1.49
C ILE A 44 -5.89 4.95 2.83
N THR A 45 -6.95 4.14 2.84
CA THR A 45 -7.67 3.78 4.05
C THR A 45 -7.46 2.30 4.38
N THR A 46 -7.61 1.94 5.65
CA THR A 46 -7.50 0.55 6.10
C THR A 46 -8.49 -0.37 5.38
N ASN A 47 -9.73 0.08 5.21
CA ASN A 47 -10.76 -0.70 4.53
C ASN A 47 -10.36 -1.00 3.08
N LEU A 48 -9.84 -0.01 2.36
CA LEU A 48 -9.38 -0.20 0.98
C LEU A 48 -8.13 -1.10 0.91
N ALA A 49 -7.23 -0.99 1.88
CA ALA A 49 -6.06 -1.87 1.99
C ALA A 49 -6.45 -3.32 2.30
N MET A 50 -7.41 -3.54 3.22
CA MET A 50 -7.94 -4.86 3.54
C MET A 50 -8.68 -5.46 2.35
N GLU A 51 -9.57 -4.69 1.72
CA GLU A 51 -10.36 -5.16 0.58
C GLU A 51 -9.47 -5.56 -0.61
N TRP A 52 -8.39 -4.82 -0.86
CA TRP A 52 -7.41 -5.20 -1.87
C TRP A 52 -6.58 -6.42 -1.45
N ALA A 53 -6.17 -6.51 -0.18
CA ALA A 53 -5.40 -7.65 0.31
C ALA A 53 -6.17 -8.96 0.20
N THR A 54 -7.50 -8.93 0.43
CA THR A 54 -8.42 -10.08 0.38
C THR A 54 -8.87 -10.46 -1.04
N LEU A 55 -8.54 -9.67 -2.06
CA LEU A 55 -8.75 -10.00 -3.48
C LEU A 55 -7.51 -10.74 -4.03
N PRO A 56 -7.48 -12.07 -4.28
CA PRO A 56 -8.52 -13.10 -4.25
C PRO A 56 -8.61 -13.88 -2.91
N PRO A 57 -9.76 -14.52 -2.62
CA PRO A 57 -10.06 -15.14 -1.32
C PRO A 57 -9.16 -16.33 -0.97
N ASP A 58 -8.54 -16.98 -1.95
CA ASP A 58 -7.85 -18.26 -1.79
C ASP A 58 -6.39 -18.16 -1.28
N ARG A 59 -5.88 -16.95 -0.99
CA ARG A 59 -4.45 -16.74 -0.67
C ARG A 59 -4.17 -16.00 0.63
N HIS A 60 -4.69 -16.54 1.74
CA HIS A 60 -4.51 -16.02 3.11
C HIS A 60 -3.04 -15.77 3.49
N ALA A 61 -2.12 -16.67 3.16
CA ALA A 61 -0.69 -16.51 3.47
C ALA A 61 -0.07 -15.25 2.83
N SER A 62 -0.64 -14.77 1.71
CA SER A 62 -0.16 -13.58 1.02
C SER A 62 -0.72 -12.27 1.59
N TRP A 63 -1.76 -12.33 2.43
CA TRP A 63 -2.43 -11.16 2.99
C TRP A 63 -1.49 -10.37 3.91
N ALA A 64 -0.80 -11.05 4.83
CA ALA A 64 0.13 -10.40 5.74
C ALA A 64 1.25 -9.65 4.99
N LEU A 65 1.78 -10.26 3.91
CA LEU A 65 2.83 -9.66 3.09
C LEU A 65 2.31 -8.45 2.30
N ARG A 66 1.12 -8.56 1.70
CA ARG A 66 0.45 -7.46 1.01
C ARG A 66 0.15 -6.28 1.93
N LEU A 67 -0.37 -6.56 3.13
CA LEU A 67 -0.66 -5.52 4.13
C LEU A 67 0.62 -4.87 4.65
N SER A 68 1.71 -5.63 4.79
CA SER A 68 3.01 -5.09 5.19
C SER A 68 3.59 -4.15 4.13
N ASP A 69 3.48 -4.52 2.85
CA ASP A 69 3.88 -3.67 1.72
C ASP A 69 3.06 -2.37 1.67
N VAL A 70 1.72 -2.49 1.75
CA VAL A 70 0.80 -1.33 1.74
C VAL A 70 1.02 -0.44 2.97
N ARG A 71 1.29 -1.00 4.15
CA ARG A 71 1.60 -0.24 5.37
C ARG A 71 2.90 0.56 5.20
N GLY A 72 3.94 -0.05 4.64
CA GLY A 72 5.20 0.62 4.36
C GLY A 72 5.03 1.79 3.36
N PHE A 73 4.21 1.59 2.34
CA PHE A 73 3.87 2.64 1.39
C PHE A 73 3.01 3.75 2.02
N ALA A 74 1.95 3.37 2.74
CA ALA A 74 1.05 4.31 3.42
C ALA A 74 1.81 5.19 4.41
N ARG A 75 2.76 4.67 5.17
CA ARG A 75 3.62 5.47 6.06
C ARG A 75 4.44 6.53 5.33
N HIS A 76 4.85 6.25 4.09
CA HIS A 76 5.56 7.23 3.25
C HIS A 76 4.62 8.29 2.65
N VAL A 77 3.37 7.93 2.39
CA VAL A 77 2.34 8.83 1.86
C VAL A 77 1.73 9.70 2.97
N VAL A 78 1.60 9.15 4.18
CA VAL A 78 0.92 9.72 5.35
C VAL A 78 1.95 10.32 6.33
N ASP A 79 2.91 11.10 5.84
CA ASP A 79 3.63 12.10 6.66
C ASP A 79 2.71 13.29 7.04
N ARG A 80 1.43 12.98 7.27
CA ARG A 80 0.38 13.85 7.78
C ARG A 80 -0.57 12.96 8.58
N LEU A 81 -0.12 12.71 9.81
CA LEU A 81 -0.77 12.14 10.99
C LEU A 81 -2.28 11.88 10.86
N GLU A 82 -2.72 10.61 11.04
CA GLU A 82 -3.99 10.26 11.75
C GLU A 82 -4.37 8.76 11.71
N MET A 83 -3.67 7.88 10.98
CA MET A 83 -4.15 6.47 10.84
C MET A 83 -3.40 5.39 11.63
N VAL A 84 -2.33 5.72 12.34
CA VAL A 84 -1.49 4.70 13.01
C VAL A 84 -2.05 4.27 14.37
N ILE A 85 -2.82 5.13 15.07
CA ILE A 85 -3.24 4.86 16.46
C ILE A 85 -4.44 3.90 16.57
N THR A 86 -5.24 3.71 15.52
CA THR A 86 -6.42 2.81 15.59
C THR A 86 -6.12 1.37 15.15
N MET A 87 -4.97 1.08 14.55
CA MET A 87 -4.67 -0.24 13.96
C MET A 87 -4.17 -1.30 14.96
N LEU A 88 -4.01 -0.97 16.25
CA LEU A 88 -3.54 -1.92 17.27
C LEU A 88 -4.63 -2.40 18.25
N TRP A 89 -5.91 -2.06 18.03
CA TRP A 89 -6.97 -2.38 19.01
C TRP A 89 -8.19 -3.13 18.46
N ASN A 90 -8.05 -3.85 17.34
CA ASN A 90 -9.12 -4.77 16.93
C ASN A 90 -8.63 -5.91 16.01
N ALA A 91 -7.75 -6.75 16.53
CA ALA A 91 -7.44 -8.08 15.98
C ALA A 91 -7.06 -9.02 17.12
#